data_AF-A0A658NJP9-F1
#
_entry.id   AF-A0A658NJP9-F1
#
_cell.length_a   1.000
_cell.length_b   1.000
_cell.length_c   1.000
_cell.angle_alpha   90.00
_cell.angle_beta   90.00
_cell.angle_gamma   90.00
#
_symmetry.space_group_name_H-M   'P 1'
#
loop_
_entity.id
_entity.type
_entity.pdbx_description
1 polymer ?
#
loop_
_entity_poly.entity_id
_entity_poly.type
_entity_poly.pdbx_seq_one_letter_code
_entity_poly.pdbx_strand_id
1 'polypeptide(L)'
;DAALELFVEKGFAATRLDDVAARAGVSKGTLYLYYASKEDLFKAVVRQNIVPLIEAFERDVAASSASSAELLDGFFRQWWTCFGAT
;
A
#
# COMPACT_ATOMS: atom_id res chain seq x y z
N ASP A 1 7.19 6.32 -0.70
CA ASP A 1 6.07 7.16 -1.18
C ASP A 1 6.08 7.37 -2.68
N ALA A 2 7.18 7.85 -3.29
CA ALA A 2 7.28 8.08 -4.74
C ALA A 2 6.72 6.95 -5.66
N ALA A 3 6.99 5.69 -5.35
CA ALA A 3 6.45 4.55 -6.10
C ALA A 3 4.93 4.43 -5.98
N LEU A 4 4.40 4.56 -4.76
CA LEU A 4 2.96 4.50 -4.48
C LEU A 4 2.24 5.65 -5.19
N GLU A 5 2.74 6.87 -5.06
CA GLU A 5 2.18 8.05 -5.74
C GLU A 5 2.08 7.83 -7.25
N LEU A 6 3.16 7.38 -7.89
CA LEU A 6 3.14 7.10 -9.32
C LEU A 6 2.18 5.97 -9.69
N PHE A 7 2.09 4.92 -8.87
CA PHE A 7 1.11 3.85 -9.10
C PHE A 7 -0.34 4.35 -8.98
N VAL A 8 -0.62 5.28 -8.07
CA VAL A 8 -1.94 5.90 -7.92
C VAL A 8 -2.23 6.88 -9.06
N GLU A 9 -1.27 7.72 -9.45
CA GLU A 9 -1.43 8.77 -10.46
C GLU A 9 -1.65 8.21 -11.87
N LYS A 10 -0.91 7.18 -12.27
CA LYS A 10 -0.90 6.66 -13.66
C LYS A 10 -1.14 5.17 -13.79
N GLY A 11 -1.31 4.45 -12.68
CA GLY A 11 -1.49 3.00 -12.67
C GLY A 11 -0.17 2.23 -12.76
N PHE A 12 -0.25 0.95 -12.40
CA PHE A 12 0.90 0.04 -12.39
C PHE A 12 1.52 -0.15 -13.78
N ALA A 13 0.69 -0.36 -14.82
CA ALA A 13 1.18 -0.65 -16.17
C ALA A 13 2.01 0.51 -16.75
N ALA A 14 1.53 1.76 -16.61
CA ALA A 14 2.18 2.95 -17.14
C ALA A 14 3.38 3.43 -16.31
N THR A 15 3.56 2.93 -15.09
CA THR A 15 4.70 3.31 -14.24
C THR A 15 5.96 2.56 -14.64
N ARG A 16 7.06 3.28 -14.85
CA ARG A 16 8.41 2.71 -15.07
C ARG A 16 9.26 2.90 -13.82
N LEU A 17 10.16 1.95 -13.55
CA LEU A 17 11.13 2.06 -12.44
C LEU A 17 12.01 3.32 -12.57
N ASP A 18 12.34 3.72 -13.80
CA ASP A 18 13.08 4.95 -14.09
C ASP A 18 12.36 6.20 -13.57
N ASP A 19 11.04 6.27 -13.74
CA ASP A 19 10.23 7.40 -13.27
C ASP A 19 10.21 7.44 -11.75
N VAL A 20 10.16 6.26 -11.12
CA VAL A 20 10.21 6.12 -9.65
C VAL A 20 11.55 6.60 -9.12
N ALA A 21 12.66 6.19 -9.75
CA ALA A 21 14.00 6.63 -9.36
C ALA A 21 14.14 8.16 -9.47
N ALA A 22 13.67 8.73 -10.58
CA ALA A 22 13.66 10.17 -10.80
C ALA A 22 12.82 10.92 -9.75
N ARG A 23 11.59 10.45 -9.47
CA ARG A 23 10.71 11.05 -8.46
C ARG A 23 11.28 10.94 -7.05
N ALA A 24 11.95 9.83 -6.73
CA ALA A 24 12.58 9.59 -5.44
C ALA A 24 13.93 10.33 -5.28
N GLY A 25 14.45 10.98 -6.33
CA GLY A 25 15.74 11.68 -6.29
C GLY A 25 16.94 10.73 -6.16
N VAL A 26 16.80 9.46 -6.57
CA VAL A 26 17.87 8.45 -6.50
C VAL A 26 18.32 8.05 -7.90
N SER A 27 19.52 7.47 -7.99
CA SER A 27 19.99 6.91 -9.26
C SER A 27 19.18 5.66 -9.64
N LYS A 28 19.06 5.37 -10.95
CA LYS A 28 18.48 4.12 -11.43
C LYS A 28 19.18 2.90 -10.79
N GLY A 29 20.51 2.93 -10.77
CA GLY A 29 21.31 1.86 -10.17
C GLY A 29 20.94 1.60 -8.71
N THR A 30 20.73 2.67 -7.92
CA THR A 30 20.29 2.57 -6.53
C THR A 30 18.95 1.84 -6.43
N LEU A 31 17.96 2.18 -7.26
CA LEU A 31 16.65 1.51 -7.22
C LEU A 31 16.75 0.03 -7.61
N TYR A 32 17.52 -0.28 -8.66
CA TYR A 32 17.72 -1.65 -9.15
C TYR A 32 18.55 -2.52 -8.19
N LEU A 33 19.34 -1.94 -7.27
CA LEU A 33 19.98 -2.70 -6.20
C LEU A 33 18.97 -3.28 -5.20
N TYR A 34 17.86 -2.58 -4.95
CA TYR A 34 16.82 -3.01 -4.01
C TYR A 34 15.69 -3.79 -4.67
N TYR A 35 15.37 -3.48 -5.93
CA TYR A 35 14.24 -4.07 -6.63
C TYR A 35 14.64 -4.54 -8.03
N ALA A 36 14.64 -5.85 -8.23
CA ALA A 36 14.98 -6.46 -9.51
C ALA A 36 13.92 -6.20 -10.60
N SER A 37 12.67 -5.99 -10.20
CA SER A 37 11.54 -5.79 -11.10
C SER A 37 10.52 -4.76 -10.57
N LYS A 38 9.63 -4.30 -11.46
CA LYS A 38 8.52 -3.42 -11.08
C LYS A 38 7.55 -4.12 -10.13
N GLU A 39 7.37 -5.42 -10.33
CA GLU A 39 6.58 -6.32 -9.50
C GLU A 39 7.17 -6.42 -8.08
N ASP A 40 8.49 -6.48 -7.95
CA ASP A 40 9.14 -6.54 -6.64
C ASP A 40 9.02 -5.21 -5.89
N LEU A 41 9.18 -4.09 -6.59
CA LEU A 41 8.89 -2.77 -6.03
C LEU A 41 7.42 -2.67 -5.59
N PHE A 42 6.48 -3.13 -6.42
CA PHE A 42 5.06 -3.11 -6.09
C PHE A 42 4.73 -3.96 -4.87
N LYS A 43 5.28 -5.18 -4.77
CA LYS A 43 5.14 -6.02 -3.57
C LYS A 43 5.69 -5.30 -2.34
N ALA A 44 6.81 -4.58 -2.45
CA ALA A 44 7.36 -3.82 -1.33
C ALA A 44 6.44 -2.67 -0.91
N VAL A 45 5.87 -1.94 -1.87
CA VAL A 45 4.87 -0.90 -1.62
C VAL A 45 3.64 -1.49 -0.92
N VAL A 46 3.10 -2.62 -1.40
CA VAL A 46 1.97 -3.30 -0.76
C VAL A 46 2.31 -3.75 0.65
N ARG A 47 3.48 -4.34 0.88
CA ARG A 47 3.94 -4.74 2.22
C ARG A 47 4.07 -3.55 3.16
N GLN A 48 4.50 -2.40 2.67
CA GLN A 48 4.67 -1.21 3.50
C GLN A 48 3.35 -0.52 3.82
N ASN A 49 2.36 -0.56 2.92
CA ASN A 49 1.15 0.27 3.04
C ASN A 49 -0.11 -0.53 3.41
N ILE A 50 -0.23 -1.79 2.97
CA ILE A 50 -1.44 -2.60 3.14
C ILE A 50 -1.30 -3.55 4.32
N VAL A 51 -0.15 -4.21 4.48
CA VAL A 51 0.05 -5.17 5.56
C VAL A 51 -0.14 -4.55 6.96
N PRO A 52 0.37 -3.33 7.25
CA PRO A 52 0.14 -2.73 8.57
C PRO A 52 -1.33 -2.43 8.88
N LEU A 53 -2.15 -2.17 7.85
CA LEU A 53 -3.59 -1.97 8.02
C LEU A 53 -4.28 -3.28 8.42
N ILE A 54 -3.89 -4.39 7.79
CA ILE A 54 -4.40 -5.73 8.12
C ILE A 54 -3.98 -6.10 9.54
N GLU A 55 -2.70 -5.93 9.89
CA GLU A 55 -2.20 -6.23 11.22
C GLU A 55 -2.86 -5.37 12.31
N ALA A 56 -3.17 -4.10 12.02
CA ALA A 56 -3.92 -3.25 12.94
C ALA A 56 -5.33 -3.78 13.16
N PHE A 57 -6.02 -4.15 12.09
CA PHE A 57 -7.34 -4.75 12.18
C PHE A 57 -7.35 -6.08 12.94
N GLU A 58 -6.38 -6.96 12.68
CA GLU A 58 -6.23 -8.22 13.41
C GLU A 58 -6.05 -8.00 14.92
N ARG A 59 -5.25 -6.99 15.32
CA ARG A 59 -5.10 -6.61 16.72
C ARG A 59 -6.40 -6.10 17.33
N ASP A 60 -7.13 -5.24 16.62
CA ASP A 60 -8.39 -4.66 17.11
C ASP A 60 -9.47 -5.74 17.26
N VAL A 61 -9.55 -6.67 16.31
CA VAL A 61 -10.44 -7.84 16.37
C VAL A 61 -10.09 -8.74 17.56
N ALA A 62 -8.79 -9.04 17.76
CA ALA A 62 -8.35 -9.91 18.85
C ALA A 62 -8.58 -9.29 20.24
N ALA A 63 -8.56 -7.95 20.34
CA ALA A 63 -8.78 -7.22 21.59
C ALA A 63 -10.27 -6.91 21.88
N SER A 64 -11.15 -7.09 20.91
CA SER A 64 -12.56 -6.73 21.02
C SER A 64 -13.42 -7.86 21.60
N SER A 65 -14.41 -7.48 22.40
CA SER A 65 -15.50 -8.35 22.83
C SER A 65 -16.78 -8.17 22.01
N ALA A 66 -16.74 -7.33 20.97
CA ALA A 66 -17.87 -7.08 20.10
C ALA A 66 -18.22 -8.33 19.27
N SER A 67 -19.47 -8.38 18.80
CA SER A 67 -19.90 -9.42 17.88
C SER A 67 -19.17 -9.31 16.53
N SER A 68 -19.05 -10.42 15.80
CA SER A 68 -18.47 -10.42 14.46
C SER A 68 -19.20 -9.47 13.49
N ALA A 69 -20.51 -9.26 13.68
CA ALA A 69 -21.29 -8.31 12.88
C ALA A 69 -20.87 -6.86 13.12
N GLU A 70 -20.66 -6.46 14.38
CA GLU A 70 -20.19 -5.11 14.73
C GLU A 70 -18.76 -4.85 14.23
N LEU A 71 -17.89 -5.87 14.30
CA LEU A 71 -16.53 -5.78 13.77
C LEU A 71 -16.51 -5.60 12.25
N LEU A 72 -17.38 -6.32 11.52
CA LEU A 72 -17.51 -6.18 10.07
C LEU A 72 -18.08 -4.80 9.68
N ASP A 73 -19.10 -4.30 10.39
CA ASP A 73 -19.65 -2.96 10.16
C ASP A 73 -18.57 -1.87 10.39
N GLY A 74 -17.83 -1.97 11.50
CA GLY A 74 -16.72 -1.07 11.78
C GLY A 74 -15.63 -1.10 10.69
N PHE A 75 -15.25 -2.31 10.25
CA PHE A 75 -14.30 -2.49 9.15
C PHE A 75 -14.75 -1.80 7.86
N PHE A 76 -15.98 -2.05 7.41
CA PHE A 76 -16.46 -1.48 6.14
C PHE A 76 -16.59 0.05 6.20
N ARG A 77 -16.96 0.62 7.37
CA ARG A 77 -16.97 2.08 7.57
C ARG A 77 -15.57 2.68 7.48
N GLN A 78 -14.59 2.05 8.13
CA GLN A 78 -13.20 2.48 8.09
C GLN A 78 -12.65 2.39 6.66
N TRP A 79 -12.88 1.26 5.99
CA TRP A 79 -12.47 1.03 4.60
C TRP A 79 -13.08 2.06 3.65
N TRP A 80 -14.39 2.35 3.77
CA TRP A 80 -15.05 3.36 2.96
C TRP A 80 -14.44 4.75 3.15
N THR A 81 -14.08 5.10 4.39
CA THR A 81 -13.47 6.40 4.71
C THR A 81 -12.06 6.51 4.13
N CYS A 82 -11.26 5.43 4.15
CA CYS A 82 -9.89 5.45 3.66
C CYS A 82 -9.76 5.29 2.14
N PHE A 83 -10.65 4.53 1.51
CA PHE A 83 -10.50 4.10 0.11
C PHE A 83 -11.73 4.32 -0.78
N GLY A 84 -12.94 4.36 -0.21
CA GLY A 84 -14.18 4.46 -0.99
C GLY A 84 -14.66 5.90 -1.23
N ALA A 85 -14.21 6.85 -0.41
CA ALA A 85 -14.60 8.26 -0.47
C ALA A 85 -13.76 9.12 -1.44
N THR A 86 -12.85 8.50 -2.21
CA THR A 86 -12.05 9.13 -3.28
C THR A 86 -12.73 8.99 -4.64
#